data_AF-A0A099I8B3-F1
#
_entry.id   AF-A0A099I8B3-F1
#
_cell.length_a   1.000
_cell.length_b   1.000
_cell.length_c   1.000
_cell.angle_alpha   90.00
_cell.angle_beta   90.00
_cell.angle_gamma   90.00
#
_symmetry.space_group_name_H-M   'P 1'
#
loop_
_entity.id
_entity.type
_entity.pdbx_description
1 polymer ?
#
loop_
_entity_poly.entity_id
_entity_poly.type
_entity_poly.pdbx_seq_one_letter_code
_entity_poly.pdbx_strand_id
1 'polypeptide(L)'
;MISFLKKYGNKFRYAFAGLMHGLLHDRSIVLQAVLGMAVLAVCACLGLEAMEWCVILIVIGAVIALEYINSALETIVDMVSPQYSEGAKKAKDYAAAAVLVMSLAAAAVGIVIIGGKLFL
;
A
#
# COMPACT_ATOMS: atom_id res chain seq x y z
N MET A 1 -4.14 -3.97 -34.72
CA MET A 1 -5.16 -3.68 -33.69
C MET A 1 -5.30 -4.81 -32.67
N ILE A 2 -5.51 -6.06 -33.09
CA ILE A 2 -5.65 -7.23 -32.18
C ILE A 2 -4.37 -7.51 -31.36
N SER A 3 -3.17 -7.36 -31.92
CA SER A 3 -1.90 -7.52 -31.17
C SER A 3 -1.64 -6.41 -30.14
N PHE A 4 -2.20 -5.22 -30.35
CA PHE A 4 -2.10 -4.09 -29.44
C PHE A 4 -2.96 -4.36 -28.19
N LEU A 5 -4.25 -4.68 -28.37
CA LEU A 5 -5.16 -5.05 -27.26
C LEU A 5 -4.67 -6.25 -26.45
N LYS A 6 -4.11 -7.28 -27.10
CA LYS A 6 -3.50 -8.44 -26.41
C LYS A 6 -2.30 -8.05 -25.53
N LYS A 7 -1.52 -7.05 -25.94
CA LYS A 7 -0.36 -6.54 -25.19
C LYS A 7 -0.79 -5.78 -23.93
N TYR A 8 -1.89 -5.01 -23.98
CA TYR A 8 -2.43 -4.33 -22.79
C TYR A 8 -3.15 -5.29 -21.84
N GLY A 9 -3.94 -6.24 -22.35
CA GLY A 9 -4.58 -7.27 -21.52
C GLY A 9 -3.56 -8.08 -20.72
N ASN A 10 -2.41 -8.40 -21.31
CA ASN A 10 -1.33 -9.08 -20.60
C ASN A 10 -0.70 -8.23 -19.48
N LYS A 11 -0.59 -6.90 -19.65
CA LYS A 11 -0.06 -6.01 -18.60
C LYS A 11 -0.95 -6.00 -17.36
N PHE A 12 -2.27 -5.90 -17.54
CA PHE A 12 -3.22 -6.00 -16.44
C PHE A 12 -3.14 -7.37 -15.75
N ARG A 13 -3.03 -8.45 -16.53
CA ARG A 13 -2.85 -9.80 -15.96
C ARG A 13 -1.61 -9.89 -15.08
N TYR A 14 -0.48 -9.32 -15.50
CA TYR A 14 0.74 -9.31 -14.69
C TYR A 14 0.60 -8.46 -13.43
N ALA A 15 -0.04 -7.29 -13.52
CA ALA A 15 -0.31 -6.44 -12.36
C ALA A 15 -1.23 -7.15 -11.34
N PHE A 16 -2.31 -7.79 -11.79
CA PHE A 16 -3.20 -8.57 -10.91
C PHE A 16 -2.51 -9.78 -10.30
N ALA A 17 -1.65 -10.47 -11.06
CA ALA A 17 -0.84 -11.56 -10.52
C ALA A 17 0.10 -11.05 -9.42
N GLY A 18 0.73 -9.89 -9.61
CA GLY A 18 1.56 -9.24 -8.60
C GLY A 18 0.78 -8.86 -7.33
N LEU A 19 -0.40 -8.25 -7.50
CA LEU A 19 -1.31 -7.94 -6.38
C LEU A 19 -1.72 -9.21 -5.62
N MET A 20 -2.12 -10.26 -6.32
CA MET A 20 -2.51 -11.51 -5.67
C MET A 20 -1.31 -12.17 -4.97
N HIS A 21 -0.13 -12.13 -5.57
CA HIS A 21 1.07 -12.68 -4.97
C HIS A 21 1.42 -11.99 -3.66
N GLY A 22 1.42 -10.65 -3.63
CA GLY A 22 1.68 -9.86 -2.41
C GLY A 22 0.66 -10.16 -1.31
N LEU A 23 -0.63 -10.16 -1.64
CA LEU A 23 -1.70 -10.47 -0.68
C LEU A 23 -1.67 -11.91 -0.13
N LEU A 24 -1.00 -12.85 -0.79
CA LEU A 24 -0.93 -14.23 -0.33
C LEU A 24 0.36 -14.56 0.43
N HIS A 25 1.47 -13.85 0.15
CA HIS A 25 2.80 -14.25 0.62
C HIS A 25 3.49 -13.19 1.48
N ASP A 26 3.15 -11.91 1.33
CA ASP A 26 3.81 -10.83 2.05
C ASP A 26 2.98 -10.40 3.28
N ARG A 27 3.55 -10.61 4.47
CA ARG A 27 2.86 -10.33 5.73
C ARG A 27 2.61 -8.84 5.95
N SER A 28 3.52 -7.97 5.51
CA SER A 28 3.38 -6.52 5.68
C SER A 28 2.27 -5.99 4.76
N ILE A 29 2.22 -6.47 3.51
CA ILE A 29 1.14 -6.14 2.56
C ILE A 29 -0.21 -6.60 3.11
N VAL A 30 -0.31 -7.83 3.62
CA VAL A 30 -1.56 -8.34 4.22
C VAL A 30 -1.97 -7.51 5.42
N LEU A 31 -1.04 -7.16 6.31
CA LEU A 31 -1.33 -6.34 7.49
C LEU A 31 -1.92 -4.98 7.09
N GLN A 32 -1.26 -4.25 6.18
CA GLN A 32 -1.73 -2.94 5.73
C GLN A 32 -3.08 -3.04 5.01
N ALA A 33 -3.30 -4.08 4.21
CA ALA A 33 -4.57 -4.31 3.54
C ALA A 33 -5.71 -4.58 4.54
N VAL A 34 -5.47 -5.41 5.57
CA VAL A 34 -6.45 -5.70 6.62
C VAL A 34 -6.77 -4.45 7.44
N LEU A 35 -5.75 -3.67 7.84
CA LEU A 35 -5.93 -2.41 8.56
C LEU A 35 -6.71 -1.40 7.72
N GLY A 36 -6.37 -1.25 6.44
CA GLY A 36 -7.11 -0.41 5.50
C GLY A 36 -8.57 -0.83 5.38
N MET A 37 -8.85 -2.12 5.22
CA MET A 37 -10.22 -2.64 5.18
C MET A 37 -11.00 -2.39 6.48
N ALA A 38 -10.35 -2.51 7.64
CA ALA A 38 -10.98 -2.19 8.92
C ALA A 38 -11.35 -0.69 9.01
N VAL A 39 -10.46 0.19 8.56
CA VAL A 39 -10.74 1.64 8.50
C VAL A 39 -11.90 1.94 7.55
N LEU A 40 -11.93 1.32 6.37
CA LEU A 40 -13.04 1.50 5.42
C LEU A 40 -14.38 1.01 5.98
N ALA A 41 -14.39 -0.09 6.74
CA ALA A 41 -15.58 -0.58 7.41
C ALA A 41 -16.10 0.41 8.46
N VAL A 42 -15.21 1.01 9.25
CA VAL A 42 -15.57 2.07 10.21
C VAL A 42 -16.11 3.30 9.48
N CYS A 43 -15.44 3.76 8.42
CA CYS A 43 -15.88 4.91 7.62
C CYS A 43 -17.27 4.69 7.00
N ALA A 44 -17.60 3.47 6.58
CA ALA A 44 -18.91 3.13 6.04
C ALA A 44 -20.06 3.35 7.06
N CYS A 45 -19.76 3.28 8.36
CA CYS A 45 -20.73 3.51 9.43
C CYS A 45 -20.88 4.99 9.82
N LEU A 46 -20.01 5.89 9.35
CA LEU A 46 -19.90 7.27 9.87
C LEU A 46 -20.45 8.36 8.92
N GLY A 47 -21.11 8.00 7.82
CA GLY A 47 -21.75 8.97 6.93
C GLY A 47 -20.78 10.00 6.34
N LEU A 48 -19.61 9.54 5.87
CA LEU A 48 -18.60 10.41 5.25
C LEU A 48 -19.11 11.07 3.95
N GLU A 49 -18.69 12.31 3.75
CA GLU A 49 -18.86 13.04 2.50
C GLU A 49 -17.95 12.49 1.39
N ALA A 50 -18.27 12.79 0.13
CA ALA A 50 -17.53 12.28 -1.02
C ALA A 50 -16.02 12.64 -0.97
N MET A 51 -15.68 13.84 -0.52
CA MET A 51 -14.28 14.26 -0.41
C MET A 51 -13.52 13.52 0.69
N GLU A 52 -14.17 13.23 1.81
CA GLU A 52 -13.60 12.44 2.91
C GLU A 52 -13.31 11.02 2.45
N TRP A 53 -14.24 10.41 1.70
CA TRP A 53 -14.02 9.11 1.06
C TRP A 53 -12.85 9.10 0.10
N CYS A 54 -12.77 10.09 -0.80
CA CYS A 54 -11.65 10.21 -1.74
C CYS A 54 -10.31 10.25 -1.02
N VAL A 55 -10.21 11.06 0.05
CA VAL A 55 -8.98 11.20 0.83
C VAL A 55 -8.63 9.88 1.53
N ILE A 56 -9.58 9.22 2.22
CA ILE A 56 -9.35 7.93 2.89
C ILE A 56 -8.90 6.85 1.92
N LEU A 57 -9.57 6.72 0.78
CA LEU A 57 -9.22 5.73 -0.25
C LEU A 57 -7.83 5.98 -0.83
N ILE A 58 -7.48 7.24 -1.08
CA ILE A 58 -6.16 7.61 -1.61
C ILE A 58 -5.06 7.29 -0.59
N VAL A 59 -5.22 7.65 0.68
CA VAL A 59 -4.15 7.42 1.68
C VAL A 59 -3.97 5.93 1.98
N ILE A 60 -5.05 5.15 2.05
CA ILE A 60 -4.96 3.69 2.20
C ILE A 60 -4.31 3.06 0.96
N GLY A 61 -4.74 3.47 -0.23
CA GLY A 61 -4.15 3.00 -1.49
C GLY A 61 -2.66 3.34 -1.59
N ALA A 62 -2.25 4.53 -1.13
CA ALA A 62 -0.86 4.95 -1.13
C ALA A 62 0.01 4.14 -0.17
N VAL A 63 -0.48 3.83 1.04
CA VAL A 63 0.23 2.95 2.00
C VAL A 63 0.45 1.57 1.39
N ILE A 64 -0.60 0.95 0.85
CA ILE A 64 -0.50 -0.39 0.24
C ILE A 64 0.43 -0.36 -0.96
N ALA A 65 0.34 0.65 -1.83
CA ALA A 65 1.23 0.80 -2.98
C ALA A 65 2.70 0.94 -2.57
N LEU A 66 2.98 1.72 -1.53
CA LEU A 66 4.34 1.85 -0.98
C LEU A 66 4.84 0.54 -0.37
N GLU A 67 3.98 -0.25 0.25
CA GLU A 67 4.34 -1.58 0.76
C GLU A 67 4.75 -2.52 -0.39
N TYR A 68 4.01 -2.53 -1.50
CA TYR A 68 4.44 -3.27 -2.71
C TYR A 68 5.79 -2.79 -3.26
N ILE A 69 6.02 -1.48 -3.24
CA ILE A 69 7.31 -0.91 -3.66
C ILE A 69 8.41 -1.32 -2.67
N ASN A 70 8.14 -1.33 -1.37
CA ASN A 70 9.07 -1.79 -0.35
C ASN A 70 9.49 -3.25 -0.59
N SER A 71 8.53 -4.17 -0.74
CA SER A 71 8.82 -5.58 -1.01
C SER A 71 9.57 -5.78 -2.34
N ALA A 72 9.25 -4.99 -3.37
CA ALA A 72 9.97 -5.03 -4.64
C ALA A 72 11.43 -4.55 -4.48
N LEU A 73 11.67 -3.48 -3.72
CA LEU A 73 13.01 -2.97 -3.43
C LEU A 73 13.80 -3.97 -2.59
N GLU A 74 13.20 -4.55 -1.55
CA GLU A 74 13.82 -5.62 -0.75
C GLU A 74 14.25 -6.79 -1.64
N THR A 75 13.36 -7.25 -2.53
CA THR A 75 13.65 -8.33 -3.49
C THR A 75 14.82 -7.98 -4.40
N ILE A 76 14.85 -6.76 -4.95
CA ILE A 76 15.95 -6.30 -5.81
C ILE A 76 17.27 -6.26 -5.04
N VAL A 77 17.25 -5.73 -3.81
CA VAL A 77 18.44 -5.64 -2.96
C VAL A 77 18.97 -7.03 -2.61
N ASP A 78 18.10 -8.00 -2.30
CA ASP A 78 18.49 -9.39 -2.01
C ASP A 78 19.06 -10.10 -3.23
N MET A 79 18.56 -9.80 -4.43
CA MET A 79 19.12 -10.33 -5.67
C MET A 79 20.51 -9.76 -5.99
N VAL A 80 20.74 -8.48 -5.70
CA VAL A 80 21.98 -7.77 -6.07
C VAL A 80 23.07 -7.89 -4.99
N SER A 81 22.69 -7.99 -3.72
CA SER A 81 23.60 -8.14 -2.57
C SER A 81 23.21 -9.34 -1.70
N PRO A 82 23.48 -10.59 -2.13
CA PRO A 82 23.07 -11.79 -1.40
C PRO A 82 23.77 -11.95 -0.05
N GLN A 83 24.97 -11.37 0.10
CA GLN A 83 25.67 -11.25 1.37
C GLN A 83 25.34 -9.91 2.03
N TYR A 84 25.45 -9.87 3.36
CA TYR A 84 25.28 -8.64 4.12
C TYR A 84 26.19 -7.52 3.61
N SER A 85 25.60 -6.37 3.32
CA SER A 85 26.32 -5.11 3.11
C SER A 85 25.61 -3.96 3.83
N GLU A 86 26.38 -3.01 4.35
CA GLU A 86 25.80 -1.84 4.99
C GLU A 86 24.92 -1.01 4.04
N GLY A 87 25.28 -0.98 2.75
CA GLY A 87 24.50 -0.31 1.72
C GLY A 87 23.14 -0.97 1.49
N ALA A 88 23.10 -2.30 1.38
CA ALA A 88 21.87 -3.07 1.26
C ALA A 88 20.96 -2.85 2.48
N LYS A 89 21.53 -2.89 3.68
CA LYS A 89 20.79 -2.60 4.91
C LYS A 89 20.15 -1.20 4.87
N LYS A 90 20.94 -0.16 4.56
CA LYS A 90 20.43 1.23 4.47
C LYS A 90 19.32 1.39 3.44
N ALA A 91 19.44 0.73 2.28
CA ALA A 91 18.42 0.79 1.24
C ALA A 91 17.08 0.20 1.72
N LYS A 92 17.12 -0.96 2.39
CA LYS A 92 15.94 -1.59 2.98
C LYS A 92 15.34 -0.74 4.10
N ASP A 93 16.19 -0.20 4.98
CA ASP A 93 15.75 0.67 6.09
C ASP A 93 15.01 1.91 5.56
N TYR A 94 15.48 2.52 4.46
CA TYR A 94 14.81 3.66 3.84
C TYR A 94 13.49 3.32 3.15
N ALA A 95 13.42 2.15 2.50
CA ALA A 95 12.19 1.68 1.90
C ALA A 95 11.11 1.42 2.97
N ALA A 96 11.47 0.77 4.08
CA ALA A 96 10.60 0.57 5.22
C ALA A 96 10.20 1.90 5.90
N ALA A 97 11.13 2.85 6.02
CA ALA A 97 10.84 4.17 6.58
C ALA A 97 9.82 4.94 5.72
N ALA A 98 9.86 4.81 4.39
CA ALA A 98 8.88 5.45 3.51
C ALA A 98 7.45 4.95 3.76
N VAL A 99 7.30 3.62 3.92
CA VAL A 99 6.02 3.00 4.29
C VAL A 99 5.55 3.51 5.65
N LEU A 100 6.44 3.59 6.64
CA LEU A 100 6.12 4.08 7.99
C LEU A 100 5.62 5.53 7.95
N VAL A 101 6.31 6.42 7.25
CA VAL A 101 5.92 7.83 7.13
C VAL A 101 4.53 7.96 6.49
N MET A 102 4.27 7.21 5.41
CA MET A 102 2.95 7.23 4.78
C MET A 102 1.87 6.63 5.69
N SER A 103 2.17 5.57 6.43
CA SER A 103 1.25 4.95 7.39
C SER A 103 0.86 5.91 8.51
N LEU A 104 1.82 6.69 9.03
CA LEU A 104 1.56 7.73 10.02
C LEU A 104 0.72 8.87 9.45
N ALA A 105 1.00 9.30 8.22
CA ALA A 105 0.20 10.32 7.55
C ALA A 105 -1.25 9.84 7.32
N ALA A 106 -1.43 8.59 6.87
CA ALA A 106 -2.74 7.98 6.71
C ALA A 106 -3.50 7.87 8.04
N ALA A 107 -2.81 7.49 9.13
CA ALA A 107 -3.39 7.46 10.46
C ALA A 107 -3.83 8.85 10.94
N ALA A 108 -3.00 9.89 10.74
CA ALA A 108 -3.37 11.26 11.08
C ALA A 108 -4.61 11.74 10.31
N VAL A 109 -4.67 11.45 9.00
CA VAL A 109 -5.84 11.75 8.16
C VAL A 109 -7.09 11.01 8.67
N GLY A 110 -6.96 9.72 8.99
CA GLY A 110 -8.03 8.92 9.57
C GLY A 110 -8.54 9.51 10.88
N ILE A 111 -7.64 9.90 11.80
CA ILE A 111 -7.99 10.53 13.07
C ILE A 111 -8.76 11.85 12.85
N VAL A 112 -8.32 12.69 11.92
CA VAL A 112 -8.98 13.98 11.63
C VAL A 112 -10.40 13.77 11.10
N ILE A 113 -10.57 12.89 10.12
CA ILE A 113 -11.87 12.66 9.47
C ILE A 113 -12.81 11.88 10.41
N ILE A 114 -12.38 10.73 10.90
CA ILE A 114 -13.20 9.84 11.74
C ILE A 114 -13.46 10.50 13.10
N GLY A 115 -12.44 11.11 13.70
CA GLY A 115 -12.59 11.86 14.96
C GLY A 115 -13.57 13.02 14.83
N GLY A 116 -13.52 13.77 13.72
CA GLY A 116 -14.49 14.82 13.42
C GLY A 116 -15.94 14.32 13.41
N LYS A 117 -16.19 13.11 12.89
CA LYS A 117 -17.54 12.50 12.84
C LYS A 117 -17.98 11.84 14.16
N LEU A 118 -17.04 11.49 15.04
CA LEU A 118 -17.34 10.85 16.33
C LEU A 118 -17.61 11.86 17.44
N PHE A 119 -17.01 13.05 17.37
CA PHE A 119 -17.08 14.07 18.42
C PHE A 119 -17.97 15.29 18.07
N LEU A 120 -18.56 15.32 16.87
CA LEU A 120 -19.58 16.30 16.45
C LEU A 120 -20.89 15.59 16.13
#